data_AF-A0A251UMJ7-F1
#
_entry.id   AF-A0A251UMJ7-F1
#
_cell.length_a   1.000
_cell.length_b   1.000
_cell.length_c   1.000
_cell.angle_alpha   90.00
_cell.angle_beta   90.00
_cell.angle_gamma   90.00
#
_symmetry.space_group_name_H-M   'P 1'
#
loop_
_entity.id
_entity.type
_entity.pdbx_description
1 polymer ?
#
loop_
_entity_poly.entity_id
_entity_poly.type
_entity_poly.pdbx_seq_one_letter_code
_entity_poly.pdbx_strand_id
1 'polypeptide(L)' 'MEFGTALYDFTAGGDDEMSLVTGEELEIEYEVDGWFYVKKVSPGWDGKIAGLVPVLYVSRS' A
#
# COMPACT_ATOMS: atom_id res chain seq x y z
N MET A 1 -8.97 4.99 -12.08
CA MET A 1 -7.72 4.63 -11.39
C MET A 1 -7.61 5.59 -10.25
N GLU A 2 -7.42 5.05 -9.06
CA GLU A 2 -7.27 5.83 -7.85
C GLU A 2 -5.83 5.69 -7.37
N PHE A 3 -5.26 6.78 -6.89
CA PHE A 3 -3.87 6.80 -6.44
C PHE A 3 -3.81 7.27 -5.00
N GLY A 4 -2.71 6.92 -4.35
CA GLY A 4 -2.40 7.45 -3.05
C GLY A 4 -0.92 7.44 -2.75
N THR A 5 -0.58 8.05 -1.63
CA THR A 5 0.78 8.14 -1.12
C THR A 5 0.82 7.55 0.28
N ALA A 6 1.82 6.72 0.56
CA ALA A 6 2.06 6.21 1.90
C ALA A 6 2.41 7.36 2.86
N LEU A 7 1.62 7.52 3.92
CA LEU A 7 1.81 8.55 4.96
C LEU A 7 2.85 8.13 6.01
N TYR A 8 2.97 6.83 6.23
CA TYR A 8 3.84 6.24 7.25
C TYR A 8 4.44 4.93 6.75
N ASP A 9 5.54 4.52 7.38
CA ASP A 9 6.08 3.19 7.19
C ASP A 9 5.12 2.16 7.79
N PHE A 10 4.93 1.05 7.08
CA PHE A 10 4.15 -0.09 7.53
C PHE A 10 4.94 -1.36 7.28
N THR A 11 5.03 -2.23 8.29
CA THR A 11 5.67 -3.54 8.16
C THR A 11 4.57 -4.60 8.09
N ALA A 12 4.52 -5.34 6.98
CA ALA A 12 3.59 -6.44 6.79
C ALA A 12 3.79 -7.52 7.88
N GLY A 13 2.70 -7.94 8.50
CA GLY A 13 2.64 -9.04 9.47
C GLY A 13 2.09 -10.35 8.89
N GLY A 14 1.40 -10.30 7.75
CA GLY A 14 0.83 -11.46 7.06
C GLY A 14 1.22 -11.57 5.59
N ASP A 15 0.99 -12.75 4.99
CA ASP A 15 1.39 -13.04 3.61
C ASP A 15 0.64 -12.21 2.55
N ASP A 16 -0.58 -11.75 2.86
CA ASP A 16 -1.40 -10.93 1.97
C ASP A 16 -1.10 -9.42 2.09
N GLU A 17 -0.35 -9.03 3.12
CA GLU A 17 -0.03 -7.63 3.43
C GLU A 17 1.26 -7.17 2.73
N MET A 18 1.38 -5.89 2.41
CA MET A 18 2.59 -5.34 1.79
C MET A 18 3.19 -4.23 2.66
N SER A 19 4.52 -4.23 2.80
CA SER A 19 5.20 -3.17 3.54
C SER A 19 5.21 -1.85 2.75
N LEU A 20 5.02 -0.75 3.46
CA LEU A 20 5.09 0.61 2.92
C LEU A 20 6.34 1.32 3.43
N VAL A 21 6.91 2.14 2.56
CA VAL A 21 7.84 3.21 2.93
C VAL A 21 7.12 4.54 2.73
N THR A 22 7.23 5.44 3.71
CA THR A 22 6.63 6.78 3.67
C THR A 22 7.02 7.49 2.37
N GLY A 23 6.01 8.04 1.68
CA GLY A 23 6.17 8.74 0.40
C GLY A 23 6.08 7.84 -0.83
N GLU A 24 5.95 6.51 -0.69
CA GLU A 24 5.71 5.63 -1.84
C GLU A 24 4.38 5.95 -2.54
N GLU A 25 4.41 6.00 -3.87
CA GLU A 25 3.22 6.13 -4.71
C GLU A 25 2.58 4.77 -4.96
N LEU A 26 1.25 4.73 -4.80
CA LEU A 26 0.45 3.52 -4.84
C LEU A 26 -0.72 3.70 -5.81
N GLU A 27 -1.01 2.67 -6.59
CA GLU A 27 -2.30 2.51 -7.27
C GLU A 27 -3.25 1.74 -6.35
N ILE A 28 -4.41 2.32 -6.04
CA ILE A 28 -5.44 1.72 -5.19
C ILE A 28 -6.44 0.99 -6.08
N GLU A 29 -6.60 -0.32 -5.88
CA GLU A 29 -7.58 -1.12 -6.63
C GLU A 29 -8.94 -1.17 -5.94
N TYR A 30 -8.96 -1.49 -4.65
CA TYR A 30 -10.18 -1.59 -3.86
C TYR A 30 -9.91 -1.43 -2.36
N GLU A 31 -10.98 -1.12 -1.63
CA GLU A 31 -11.03 -1.08 -0.16
C GLU A 31 -11.88 -2.23 0.36
N VAL A 32 -11.43 -2.92 1.41
CA VAL A 32 -12.18 -3.96 2.11
C VAL A 32 -11.81 -3.94 3.60
N ASP A 33 -12.82 -3.82 4.47
CA ASP A 33 -12.67 -3.94 5.93
C ASP A 33 -11.51 -3.13 6.55
N GLY A 34 -11.31 -1.89 6.09
CA GLY A 34 -10.25 -1.00 6.58
C GLY A 34 -8.87 -1.21 5.95
N TRP A 35 -8.80 -2.00 4.88
CA TRP A 35 -7.60 -2.25 4.09
C TRP A 35 -7.78 -1.80 2.64
N PHE A 36 -6.72 -1.24 2.07
CA PHE A 36 -6.61 -1.09 0.62
C PHE A 36 -5.80 -2.24 0.04
N TYR A 37 -6.27 -2.81 -1.06
CA TYR A 37 -5.39 -3.57 -1.95
C TYR A 37 -4.75 -2.61 -2.95
N VAL A 38 -3.42 -2.54 -2.91
CA VAL A 38 -2.66 -1.57 -3.70
C VAL A 38 -1.57 -2.25 -4.53
N LYS A 39 -1.12 -1.55 -5.57
CA LYS A 39 0.07 -1.87 -6.35
C LYS A 39 1.10 -0.75 -6.23
N LYS A 40 2.37 -1.10 -6.05
CA LYS A 40 3.46 -0.11 -6.12
C LYS A 40 3.72 0.28 -7.57
N VAL A 41 3.94 1.57 -7.81
CA VAL A 41 4.37 2.06 -9.13
C VAL A 41 5.78 1.55 -9.48
N SER A 42 6.62 1.30 -8.47
CA SER A 42 7.94 0.67 -8.60
C SER A 42 8.13 -0.43 -7.55
N PRO A 43 8.80 -1.56 -7.88
CA PRO A 43 9.03 -2.64 -6.91
C PRO A 43 9.74 -2.13 -5.65
N GLY A 44 9.26 -2.54 -4.48
CA GLY A 44 9.91 -2.28 -3.20
C GLY A 44 11.19 -3.11 -3.02
N TRP A 45 11.94 -2.84 -1.95
CA TRP A 45 13.18 -3.56 -1.61
C TRP A 45 12.97 -5.06 -1.36
N ASP A 46 11.76 -5.46 -0.96
CA ASP A 46 11.34 -6.84 -0.70
C ASP A 46 10.88 -7.57 -1.98
N GLY A 47 10.85 -6.87 -3.13
CA GLY A 47 10.39 -7.40 -4.41
C GLY A 47 8.87 -7.57 -4.51
N LYS A 48 8.11 -7.22 -3.47
CA LYS A 48 6.65 -7.29 -3.48
C LYS A 48 6.09 -6.06 -4.19
N ILE A 49 5.15 -6.29 -5.10
CA ILE A 49 4.57 -5.24 -5.96
C ILE A 49 3.10 -4.95 -5.66
N ALA A 50 2.43 -5.80 -4.89
CA ALA A 50 1.03 -5.64 -4.52
C ALA A 50 0.71 -6.32 -3.19
N GLY A 51 -0.29 -5.80 -2.49
CA GLY A 51 -0.84 -6.40 -1.27
C GLY A 51 -1.72 -5.45 -0.49
N LEU A 52 -2.17 -5.93 0.67
CA LEU A 52 -3.02 -5.17 1.58
C LEU A 52 -2.21 -4.19 2.43
N VAL A 53 -2.73 -2.97 2.57
CA VAL A 53 -2.20 -1.92 3.45
C VAL A 53 -3.33 -1.25 4.23
N PRO A 54 -3.08 -0.72 5.44
CA PRO A 54 -4.14 -0.08 6.21
C PRO A 54 -4.63 1.21 5.53
N VAL A 55 -5.95 1.44 5.50
CA VAL A 55 -6.53 2.64 4.87
C VAL A 55 -5.98 3.94 5.46
N LEU A 56 -5.77 3.96 6.79
CA LEU A 56 -5.28 5.14 7.52
C LEU A 56 -3.81 5.48 7.23
N TYR A 57 -3.10 4.61 6.51
CA TYR A 57 -1.69 4.79 6.15
C TYR A 57 -1.51 5.36 4.75
N VAL A 58 -2.59 5.57 3.99
CA VAL A 58 -2.54 6.06 2.61
C VAL A 58 -3.38 7.34 2.49
N SER A 59 -2.77 8.42 2.02
CA SER A 59 -3.54 9.59 1.57
C SER A 59 -4.04 9.36 0.15
N ARG A 60 -5.35 9.48 -0.06
CA ARG A 60 -5.96 9.45 -1.39
C ARG A 60 -5.77 10.81 -2.08
N SER A 61 -5.49 10.81 -3.38
CA SER A 61 -5.35 12.00 -4.23
C SER A 61 -6.37 12.05 -5.36
#